data_AF-A0A2T4WL79-F1
#
_entry.id   AF-A0A2T4WL79-F1
#
_cell.length_a   1.000
_cell.length_b   1.000
_cell.length_c   1.000
_cell.angle_alpha   90.00
_cell.angle_beta   90.00
_cell.angle_gamma   90.00
#
_symmetry.space_group_name_H-M   'P 1'
#
loop_
_entity.id
_entity.type
_entity.pdbx_description
1 polymer ?
#
loop_
_entity_poly.entity_id
_entity_poly.type
_entity_poly.pdbx_seq_one_letter_code
_entity_poly.pdbx_strand_id
1 'polypeptide(L)'
;PNDNNTIFALGLAARYKITKMHAITVEYVPQFNGNSYPVPGENGAAPSSEKFSNALSIGMDIETGGHVFQLFVTNAQGVAEPYVFAQNTGSWLEGDLHFGFNISRVFTIKKKK
;
A
#
# COMPACT_ATOMS: atom_id res chain seq x y z
N PRO A 1 21.72 -5.57 -18.37
CA PRO A 1 21.34 -4.43 -19.23
C PRO A 1 19.85 -4.34 -19.62
N ASN A 2 18.96 -5.21 -19.10
CA ASN A 2 17.50 -5.14 -19.32
C ASN A 2 16.76 -4.80 -18.02
N ASP A 3 17.32 -3.93 -17.17
CA ASP A 3 16.60 -3.40 -16.02
C ASP A 3 15.64 -2.30 -16.50
N ASN A 4 14.34 -2.58 -16.48
CA ASN A 4 13.32 -1.58 -16.72
C ASN A 4 13.16 -0.72 -15.47
N ASN A 5 13.88 0.41 -15.43
CA ASN A 5 13.80 1.39 -14.34
C ASN A 5 12.54 2.28 -14.39
N THR A 6 11.69 2.11 -15.40
CA THR A 6 10.42 2.83 -15.50
C THR A 6 9.32 1.87 -15.09
N ILE A 7 8.47 2.27 -14.13
CA ILE A 7 7.32 1.48 -13.68
C ILE A 7 6.03 2.25 -13.97
N PHE A 8 5.08 1.58 -14.61
CA PHE A 8 3.73 2.09 -14.85
C PHE A 8 2.75 1.35 -13.96
N ALA A 9 2.15 2.06 -13.04
CA ALA A 9 1.14 1.55 -12.12
C ALA A 9 -0.04 2.52 -12.06
N LEU A 10 -1.21 1.99 -11.72
CA LEU A 10 -2.42 2.78 -11.52
C LEU A 10 -2.99 2.43 -10.15
N GLY A 11 -3.19 3.43 -9.30
CA GLY A 11 -3.87 3.25 -8.02
C GLY A 11 -5.37 3.51 -8.16
N LEU A 12 -6.18 2.56 -7.72
CA LEU A 12 -7.62 2.71 -7.53
C LEU A 12 -7.91 2.67 -6.03
N ALA A 13 -8.52 3.72 -5.51
CA ALA A 13 -8.93 3.78 -4.10
C ALA A 13 -10.42 4.12 -4.01
N ALA A 14 -11.11 3.44 -3.10
CA ALA A 14 -12.50 3.71 -2.76
C ALA A 14 -12.66 3.88 -1.26
N ARG A 15 -13.53 4.82 -0.88
CA ARG A 15 -13.88 5.11 0.51
C ARG A 15 -15.38 5.15 0.65
N TYR A 16 -15.91 4.34 1.57
CA TYR A 16 -17.33 4.30 1.87
C TYR A 16 -17.59 4.62 3.34
N LYS A 17 -18.37 5.67 3.59
CA LYS A 17 -18.68 6.13 4.94
C LYS A 17 -19.91 5.40 5.48
N ILE A 18 -19.71 4.52 6.46
CA ILE A 18 -20.80 3.74 7.08
C ILE A 18 -21.58 4.63 8.05
N THR A 19 -20.86 5.39 8.87
CA THR A 19 -21.44 6.29 9.87
C THR A 19 -20.71 7.62 9.85
N LYS A 20 -21.17 8.60 10.63
CA LYS A 20 -20.45 9.88 10.75
C LYS A 20 -19.00 9.72 11.19
N MET A 21 -18.68 8.66 11.94
CA MET A 21 -17.38 8.43 12.56
C MET A 21 -16.61 7.25 11.95
N HIS A 22 -17.23 6.39 11.16
CA HIS A 22 -16.61 5.17 10.62
C HIS A 22 -16.71 5.13 9.10
N ALA A 23 -15.58 4.91 8.43
CA ALA A 23 -15.51 4.66 6.99
C ALA A 23 -14.68 3.43 6.70
N ILE A 24 -15.02 2.69 5.65
CA ILE A 24 -14.17 1.62 5.09
C ILE A 24 -13.40 2.20 3.92
N THR A 25 -12.14 1.82 3.80
CA THR A 25 -11.26 2.16 2.69
C THR A 25 -10.77 0.88 2.02
N VAL A 26 -10.67 0.92 0.70
CA VAL A 26 -10.02 -0.11 -0.09
C VAL A 26 -9.14 0.56 -1.13
N GLU A 27 -7.94 0.03 -1.31
CA GLU A 27 -6.97 0.51 -2.28
C GLU A 27 -6.43 -0.70 -3.04
N TYR A 28 -6.32 -0.57 -4.36
CA TYR A 28 -5.75 -1.58 -5.22
C TYR A 28 -4.84 -0.90 -6.24
N VAL A 29 -3.59 -1.34 -6.31
CA VAL A 29 -2.56 -0.78 -7.18
C VAL A 29 -2.01 -1.88 -8.09
N PRO A 30 -2.61 -2.08 -9.27
CA PRO A 30 -2.04 -2.91 -10.32
C PRO A 30 -0.81 -2.25 -10.96
N GLN A 31 0.21 -3.07 -11.22
CA GLN A 31 1.36 -2.70 -12.04
C GLN A 31 1.17 -3.26 -13.46
N PHE A 32 1.31 -2.41 -14.49
CA PHE A 32 1.10 -2.81 -15.88
C PHE A 32 2.37 -3.25 -16.59
N ASN A 33 3.53 -2.79 -16.12
CA ASN A 33 4.80 -3.37 -16.52
C ASN A 33 5.37 -4.13 -15.34
N GLY A 34 5.39 -5.46 -15.45
CA GLY A 34 6.03 -6.29 -14.43
C GLY A 34 7.51 -5.97 -14.41
N ASN A 35 7.97 -5.24 -13.40
CA ASN A 35 9.40 -5.19 -13.13
C ASN A 35 9.80 -6.57 -12.58
N SER A 36 10.91 -7.09 -13.06
CA SER A 36 11.46 -8.38 -12.66
C SER A 36 12.90 -8.10 -12.31
N TYR A 37 13.18 -7.93 -11.02
CA TYR A 37 14.56 -7.82 -10.59
C TYR A 37 15.18 -9.23 -10.68
N PRO A 38 16.32 -9.39 -11.37
CA PRO A 38 17.06 -10.64 -11.29
C PRO A 38 17.58 -10.78 -9.87
N VAL A 39 16.99 -11.71 -9.11
CA VAL A 39 17.49 -12.06 -7.79
C VAL A 39 18.69 -13.00 -8.01
N PRO A 40 19.91 -12.68 -7.52
CA PRO A 40 21.03 -13.61 -7.61
C PRO A 40 20.63 -14.90 -6.90
N GLY A 41 20.67 -16.03 -7.61
CA GLY A 41 20.33 -17.31 -7.02
C GLY A 41 21.24 -17.61 -5.83
N GLU A 42 20.66 -17.75 -4.65
CA GLU A 42 21.39 -18.21 -3.48
C GLU A 42 21.88 -19.65 -3.74
N ASN A 43 23.12 -19.97 -3.36
CA ASN A 43 23.73 -21.31 -3.49
C ASN A 43 23.88 -21.87 -4.93
N GLY A 44 24.13 -21.02 -5.92
CA GLY A 44 24.44 -21.46 -7.29
C GLY A 44 23.23 -21.86 -8.14
N ALA A 45 22.02 -21.55 -7.68
CA ALA A 45 20.80 -21.69 -8.46
C ALA A 45 20.73 -20.65 -9.60
N ALA A 46 20.04 -20.97 -10.69
CA ALA A 46 19.77 -20.02 -11.77
C ALA A 46 19.04 -18.78 -11.22
N PRO A 47 19.34 -17.56 -11.70
CA PRO A 47 18.70 -16.34 -11.22
C PRO A 47 17.18 -16.44 -11.39
N SER A 48 16.44 -16.38 -10.29
CA SER A 48 14.98 -16.30 -10.30
C SER A 48 14.57 -14.84 -10.49
N SER A 49 13.51 -14.63 -11.27
CA SER A 49 12.88 -13.32 -11.41
C SER A 49 11.74 -13.24 -10.40
N GLU A 50 11.93 -12.48 -9.31
CA GLU A 50 10.81 -12.15 -8.45
C GLU A 50 9.93 -11.13 -9.17
N LYS A 51 8.65 -11.48 -9.33
CA LYS A 51 7.65 -10.58 -9.89
C LYS A 51 7.12 -9.73 -8.75
N PHE A 52 7.14 -8.42 -8.91
CA PHE A 52 6.41 -7.55 -7.98
C PHE A 52 4.91 -7.84 -8.06
N SER A 53 4.30 -7.98 -6.89
CA SER A 53 2.89 -8.27 -6.73
C SER A 53 2.07 -6.98 -6.69
N ASN A 54 0.83 -7.04 -7.16
CA ASN A 54 -0.10 -5.93 -7.05
C ASN A 54 -0.36 -5.63 -5.56
N ALA A 55 -0.38 -4.35 -5.18
CA ALA A 55 -0.73 -3.99 -3.80
C ALA A 55 -2.25 -3.93 -3.64
N LEU A 56 -2.76 -4.54 -2.58
CA LEU A 56 -4.15 -4.43 -2.16
C LEU A 56 -4.14 -4.05 -0.68
N SER A 57 -4.98 -3.08 -0.31
CA SER A 57 -5.12 -2.63 1.07
C SER A 57 -6.59 -2.51 1.41
N ILE A 58 -6.98 -3.00 2.58
CA ILE A 58 -8.33 -2.84 3.12
C ILE A 58 -8.21 -2.22 4.50
N GLY A 59 -8.99 -1.17 4.76
CA GLY A 59 -8.88 -0.40 5.98
C GLY A 59 -10.20 0.15 6.50
N MET A 60 -10.09 0.75 7.69
CA MET A 60 -11.16 1.45 8.37
C MET A 60 -10.62 2.76 8.93
N ASP A 61 -11.36 3.84 8.67
CA ASP A 61 -11.14 5.15 9.26
C ASP A 61 -12.09 5.35 10.43
N ILE A 62 -11.54 5.81 11.55
CA ILE A 62 -12.28 6.18 12.75
C ILE A 62 -12.02 7.66 13.03
N GLU A 63 -13.03 8.50 12.81
CA GLU A 63 -13.00 9.94 13.02
C GLU A 63 -13.48 10.27 14.45
N THR A 64 -12.57 10.74 15.31
CA THR A 64 -12.87 11.15 16.69
C THR A 64 -12.63 12.65 16.89
N GLY A 65 -13.62 13.47 16.54
CA GLY A 65 -13.74 14.89 16.95
C GLY A 65 -12.57 15.85 16.67
N GLY A 66 -11.51 15.40 15.98
CA GLY A 66 -10.24 16.09 15.83
C GLY A 66 -9.06 15.18 15.49
N HIS A 67 -9.18 13.87 15.74
CA HIS A 67 -8.27 12.85 15.24
C HIS A 67 -8.96 11.98 14.18
N VAL A 68 -8.19 11.52 13.19
CA VAL A 68 -8.60 10.47 12.28
C VAL A 68 -7.60 9.33 12.43
N PHE A 69 -8.09 8.19 12.91
CA PHE A 69 -7.33 6.95 13.02
C PHE A 69 -7.66 6.10 11.80
N GLN A 70 -6.70 5.91 10.92
CA GLN A 70 -6.83 5.00 9.78
C GLN A 70 -6.07 3.73 10.12
N LEU A 71 -6.75 2.59 10.09
CA LEU A 71 -6.20 1.27 10.37
C LEU A 71 -6.36 0.44 9.09
N PHE A 72 -5.33 -0.25 8.62
CA PHE A 72 -5.44 -1.02 7.38
C PHE A 72 -4.52 -2.23 7.37
N VAL A 73 -4.92 -3.22 6.57
CA VAL A 73 -4.15 -4.41 6.26
C VAL A 73 -3.81 -4.36 4.77
N THR A 74 -2.55 -4.58 4.45
CA THR A 74 -2.01 -4.53 3.09
C THR A 74 -0.99 -5.63 2.86
N ASN A 75 -0.74 -6.03 1.61
CA ASN A 75 0.40 -6.89 1.30
C ASN A 75 1.71 -6.14 1.07
N ALA A 76 1.65 -4.80 0.99
CA ALA A 76 2.86 -3.98 0.88
C ALA A 76 3.63 -3.98 2.22
N GLN A 77 4.95 -4.14 2.15
CA GLN A 77 5.82 -4.11 3.34
C GLN A 77 5.90 -2.73 4.00
N GLY A 78 5.52 -1.67 3.26
CA GLY A 78 5.56 -0.30 3.74
C GLY A 78 4.44 0.54 3.14
N VAL A 79 4.12 1.64 3.84
CA VAL A 79 3.06 2.59 3.45
C VAL A 79 3.56 3.64 2.45
N ALA A 80 4.89 3.79 2.33
CA ALA A 80 5.46 4.74 1.39
C ALA A 80 5.31 4.26 -0.06
N GLU A 81 5.14 5.21 -0.98
CA GLU A 81 4.93 4.98 -2.40
C GLU A 81 5.85 3.94 -3.04
N PRO A 82 7.19 3.91 -2.83
CA PRO A 82 8.02 2.90 -3.47
C PRO A 82 7.62 1.47 -3.10
N TYR A 83 7.18 1.23 -1.87
CA TYR A 83 6.79 -0.10 -1.39
C TYR A 83 5.43 -0.54 -1.92
N VAL A 84 4.52 0.39 -2.19
CA VAL A 84 3.18 0.09 -2.73
C VAL A 84 3.23 -0.08 -4.25
N PHE A 85 4.01 0.76 -4.95
CA PHE A 85 3.96 0.88 -6.41
C PHE A 85 5.04 0.12 -7.16
N ALA A 86 6.25 0.00 -6.61
CA ALA A 86 7.43 -0.44 -7.35
C ALA A 86 8.17 -1.62 -6.72
N GLN A 87 8.04 -1.79 -5.41
CA GLN A 87 8.83 -2.72 -4.60
C GLN A 87 7.97 -3.67 -3.76
N ASN A 88 6.70 -3.85 -4.12
CA ASN A 88 5.84 -4.78 -3.42
C ASN A 88 6.17 -6.23 -3.79
N THR A 89 6.82 -6.97 -2.91
CA THR A 89 7.11 -8.40 -3.08
C THR A 89 6.05 -9.29 -2.43
N GLY A 90 5.20 -8.76 -1.56
CA GLY A 90 4.23 -9.55 -0.79
C GLY A 90 3.02 -10.01 -1.61
N SER A 91 2.59 -11.25 -1.43
CA SER A 91 1.40 -11.81 -2.08
C SER A 91 0.21 -11.92 -1.12
N TRP A 92 -0.92 -11.29 -1.46
CA TRP A 92 -2.17 -11.41 -0.68
C TRP A 92 -2.66 -12.85 -0.56
N LEU A 93 -2.48 -13.64 -1.63
CA LEU A 93 -2.95 -15.03 -1.70
C LEU A 93 -2.08 -15.98 -0.88
N GLU A 94 -0.80 -15.62 -0.69
CA GLU A 94 0.16 -16.39 0.11
C GLU A 94 0.15 -15.97 1.58
N GLY A 95 -0.61 -14.93 1.92
CA GLY A 95 -0.84 -14.50 3.30
C GLY A 95 0.19 -13.49 3.82
N ASP A 96 0.94 -12.83 2.95
CA ASP A 96 1.89 -11.77 3.31
C ASP A 96 1.17 -10.49 3.72
N LEU A 97 0.43 -10.54 4.83
CA LEU A 97 -0.41 -9.46 5.31
C LEU A 97 0.33 -8.65 6.37
N HIS A 98 0.42 -7.36 6.12
CA HIS A 98 1.03 -6.35 6.99
C HIS A 98 -0.05 -5.44 7.53
N PHE A 99 0.05 -5.13 8.82
CA PHE A 99 -0.85 -4.19 9.47
C PHE A 99 -0.19 -2.81 9.59
N GLY A 100 -0.91 -1.78 9.16
CA GLY A 100 -0.47 -0.40 9.21
C GLY A 100 -1.52 0.51 9.85
N PHE A 101 -1.07 1.66 10.34
CA PHE A 101 -1.96 2.69 10.83
C PHE A 101 -1.42 4.09 10.51
N ASN A 102 -2.33 5.03 10.29
CA ASN A 102 -2.05 6.45 10.19
C ASN A 102 -2.89 7.21 11.21
N ILE A 103 -2.32 8.26 11.81
CA ILE A 103 -3.05 9.14 12.73
C ILE A 103 -2.91 10.56 12.21
N SER A 104 -4.03 11.18 11.83
CA SER A 104 -4.07 12.56 11.40
C SER A 104 -4.76 13.42 12.44
N ARG A 105 -4.22 14.62 12.71
CA ARG A 105 -4.81 15.60 13.62
C ARG A 105 -4.85 16.98 13.00
N VAL A 106 -6.01 17.63 13.06
CA VAL A 106 -6.18 19.00 12.59
C VAL A 106 -6.02 19.96 13.77
N PHE A 107 -5.00 20.82 13.73
CA PHE A 107 -4.77 21.84 14.74
C PHE A 107 -5.36 23.18 14.27
N THR A 108 -6.37 23.69 14.97
CA THR A 108 -6.90 25.04 14.72
C THR A 108 -6.17 26.05 15.59
N ILE A 109 -5.30 26.87 14.99
CA ILE A 109 -4.44 27.84 15.71
C ILE A 109 -5.23 29.10 16.16
N LYS A 110 -6.34 29.43 15.51
CA LYS A 110 -7.19 30.57 15.87
C LYS A 110 -8.65 30.27 15.53
N LYS A 111 -9.57 30.35 16.50
CA LYS A 111 -11.02 30.34 16.23
C LYS A 111 -11.38 31.59 15.42
N LYS A 112 -12.09 31.45 14.29
CA LYS A 112 -12.75 32.61 13.67
C LYS A 112 -13.75 33.18 14.69
N LYS A 113 -13.60 34.48 14.98
CA LYS A 113 -14.56 35.25 15.78
C LYS A 113 -15.91 35.27 15.09
#